data_AF-A0A0F8YG48-F1
#
_entry.id   AF-A0A0F8YG48-F1
#
_cell.length_a   1.000
_cell.length_b   1.000
_cell.length_c   1.000
_cell.angle_alpha   90.00
_cell.angle_beta   90.00
_cell.angle_gamma   90.00
#
_symmetry.space_group_name_H-M   'P 1'
#
loop_
_entity.id
_entity.type
_entity.pdbx_description
1 polymer ?
#
loop_
_entity_poly.entity_id
_entity_poly.type
_entity_poly.pdbx_seq_one_letter_code
_entity_poly.pdbx_strand_id
1 'polypeptide(L)'
;AQDLPKRDKLLKLATSYTKAIEKKRSTFANSNLTPRRARFIDSANIDADLMEQAQQILVALADLWFAGNVPGCLVKVRTKKDAHQLAENVRTREKWGDKYPSSYNERTWQSWEQYNQAHDWTKDLLNGVDTGDRDKLRQIARLEQDARFSKIPGYFSTPEPAAIEILDHLDLEAGDRVLEPSAGSGALADATLQQWPGVLVDVVERSATLQQILKLKGYALIDHDIFDLKSGDYDAIVMNPPFERGQDIEHVRHCYTLLKPGGTLVSIMAPGTFTNGQNKAKDFRSWLDRVGGQKFDLPDGSFMESGTGVSSVYIVIHKPAIRPLPGEIATPAGLKITDLPNLWKE
;
A
#
# COMPACT_ATOMS: atom_id res chain seq x y z
N ALA A 1 19.21 43.85 8.70
CA ALA A 1 18.11 43.39 9.56
C ALA A 1 17.15 44.55 9.78
N GLN A 2 16.03 44.60 9.06
CA GLN A 2 15.18 45.80 9.01
C GLN A 2 13.98 45.81 9.97
N ASP A 3 13.51 44.66 10.49
CA ASP A 3 12.40 44.63 11.47
C ASP A 3 12.48 43.46 12.47
N LEU A 4 13.43 43.53 13.41
CA LEU A 4 13.64 42.54 14.48
C LEU A 4 12.37 42.30 15.34
N PRO A 5 11.60 43.33 15.78
CA PRO A 5 10.41 43.10 16.60
C PRO A 5 9.33 42.29 15.89
N LYS A 6 9.12 42.51 14.58
CA LYS A 6 8.14 41.72 13.81
C LYS A 6 8.59 40.28 13.62
N ARG A 7 9.87 40.05 13.29
CA ARG A 7 10.45 38.71 13.21
C ARG A 7 10.22 37.93 14.51
N ASP A 8 10.60 38.51 15.65
CA ASP A 8 10.50 37.83 16.95
C ASP A 8 9.05 37.50 17.32
N LYS A 9 8.11 38.39 16.98
CA LYS A 9 6.69 38.14 17.18
C LYS A 9 6.21 36.95 16.35
N LEU A 10 6.57 36.86 15.07
CA LEU A 10 6.19 35.76 14.20
C LEU A 10 6.80 34.42 14.67
N LEU A 11 8.07 34.42 15.07
CA LEU A 11 8.72 33.21 15.64
C LEU A 11 8.07 32.74 16.94
N LYS A 12 7.63 33.66 17.81
CA LYS A 12 6.85 33.31 19.01
C LYS A 12 5.51 32.66 18.64
N LEU A 13 4.81 33.19 17.63
CA LEU A 13 3.57 32.60 17.13
C LEU A 13 3.82 31.20 16.56
N ALA A 14 4.87 31.03 15.76
CA ALA A 14 5.26 29.73 15.20
C ALA A 14 5.56 28.70 16.30
N THR A 15 6.41 29.05 17.27
CA THR A 15 6.79 28.17 18.39
C THR A 15 5.58 27.71 19.22
N SER A 16 4.58 28.58 19.36
CA SER A 16 3.38 28.25 20.13
C SER A 16 2.43 27.25 19.43
N TYR A 17 2.71 26.81 18.20
CA TYR A 17 2.01 25.68 17.58
C TYR A 17 2.50 24.31 18.06
N THR A 18 3.77 24.19 18.47
CA THR A 18 4.43 22.90 18.72
C THR A 18 3.65 22.00 19.68
N LYS A 19 3.25 22.50 20.86
CA LYS A 19 2.46 21.72 21.82
C LYS A 19 1.05 21.38 21.32
N ALA A 20 0.45 22.24 20.51
CA ALA A 20 -0.89 22.02 19.97
C ALA A 20 -0.87 20.94 18.87
N ILE A 21 0.15 20.96 18.01
CA ILE A 21 0.42 19.94 17.00
C ILE A 21 0.63 18.58 17.70
N GLU A 22 1.55 18.50 18.65
CA GLU A 22 1.84 17.27 19.39
C GLU A 22 0.59 16.68 20.05
N LYS A 23 -0.24 17.53 20.67
CA LYS A 23 -1.53 17.11 21.25
C LYS A 23 -2.50 16.55 20.21
N LYS A 24 -2.57 17.15 19.02
CA LYS A 24 -3.44 16.67 17.93
C LYS A 24 -2.92 15.35 17.36
N ARG A 25 -1.61 15.21 17.17
CA ARG A 25 -0.95 13.99 16.69
C ARG A 25 -1.10 12.80 17.65
N SER A 26 -1.19 13.07 18.95
CA SER A 26 -1.38 12.06 20.00
C SER A 26 -2.85 11.80 20.37
N THR A 27 -3.80 12.24 19.54
CA THR A 27 -5.24 12.03 19.79
C THR A 27 -5.54 10.54 19.90
N PHE A 28 -6.12 10.10 21.03
CA PHE A 28 -6.38 8.69 21.35
C PHE A 28 -5.14 7.77 21.36
N ALA A 29 -3.94 8.33 21.54
CA ALA A 29 -2.75 7.51 21.81
C ALA A 29 -3.03 6.56 22.99
N ASN A 30 -2.60 5.30 22.85
CA ASN A 30 -2.77 4.22 23.84
C ASN A 30 -4.24 3.83 24.12
N SER A 31 -5.19 4.17 23.24
CA SER A 31 -6.58 3.75 23.34
C SER A 31 -6.94 2.69 22.29
N ASN A 32 -7.85 1.77 22.60
CA ASN A 32 -8.36 0.80 21.62
C ASN A 32 -8.98 1.52 20.41
N LEU A 33 -8.62 1.08 19.20
CA LEU A 33 -9.13 1.67 17.96
C LEU A 33 -10.61 1.29 17.76
N THR A 34 -11.45 2.29 17.50
CA THR A 34 -12.86 2.09 17.10
C THR A 34 -13.15 2.94 15.86
N PRO A 35 -14.17 2.61 15.04
CA PRO A 35 -14.54 3.42 13.87
C PRO A 35 -14.76 4.89 14.21
N ARG A 36 -15.38 5.17 15.36
CA ARG A 36 -15.60 6.54 15.84
C ARG A 36 -14.28 7.23 16.22
N ARG A 37 -13.39 6.53 16.94
CA ARG A 37 -12.08 7.08 17.33
C ARG A 37 -11.20 7.37 16.13
N ALA A 38 -11.19 6.49 15.12
CA ALA A 38 -10.45 6.71 13.89
C ALA A 38 -10.85 8.00 13.17
N ARG A 39 -12.15 8.27 13.03
CA ARG A 39 -12.63 9.55 12.46
C ARG A 39 -12.11 10.78 13.21
N PHE A 40 -12.00 10.68 14.54
CA PHE A 40 -11.43 11.76 15.35
C PHE A 40 -9.92 11.88 15.17
N ILE A 41 -9.19 10.76 15.08
CA ILE A 41 -7.75 10.73 14.78
C ILE A 41 -7.49 11.38 13.42
N ASP A 42 -8.24 11.01 12.39
CA ASP A 42 -8.13 11.59 11.05
C ASP A 42 -8.35 13.09 11.06
N SER A 43 -9.46 13.54 11.68
CA SER A 43 -9.75 14.98 11.82
C SER A 43 -8.66 15.71 12.59
N ALA A 44 -8.14 15.14 13.67
CA ALA A 44 -7.07 15.76 14.45
C ALA A 44 -5.75 15.84 13.67
N ASN A 45 -5.45 14.83 12.84
CA ASN A 45 -4.27 14.81 11.98
C ASN A 45 -4.36 15.84 10.84
N ILE A 46 -5.54 16.02 10.24
CA ILE A 46 -5.79 17.09 9.25
C ILE A 46 -5.56 18.46 9.87
N ASP A 47 -6.11 18.69 11.07
CA ASP A 47 -5.89 19.95 11.81
C ASP A 47 -4.39 20.16 12.11
N ALA A 48 -3.68 19.09 12.52
CA ALA A 48 -2.26 19.15 12.83
C ALA A 48 -1.41 19.52 11.61
N ASP A 49 -1.72 19.00 10.41
CA ASP A 49 -1.02 19.39 9.18
C ASP A 49 -1.23 20.87 8.87
N LEU A 50 -2.46 21.36 8.96
CA LEU A 50 -2.76 22.78 8.74
C LEU A 50 -2.02 23.66 9.76
N MET A 51 -1.85 23.19 11.00
CA MET A 51 -1.04 23.87 12.01
C MET A 51 0.46 23.85 11.69
N GLU A 52 1.00 22.74 11.19
CA GLU A 52 2.40 22.63 10.74
C GLU A 52 2.68 23.56 9.54
N GLN A 53 1.79 23.58 8.54
CA GLN A 53 1.88 24.49 7.40
C GLN A 53 1.80 25.96 7.84
N ALA A 54 0.87 26.30 8.73
CA ALA A 54 0.77 27.65 9.30
C ALA A 54 2.04 28.03 10.10
N GLN A 55 2.63 27.07 10.83
CA GLN A 55 3.89 27.27 11.54
C GLN A 55 5.03 27.58 10.57
N GLN A 56 5.16 26.85 9.46
CA GLN A 56 6.17 27.10 8.43
C GLN A 56 6.00 28.45 7.75
N ILE A 57 4.77 28.83 7.40
CA ILE A 57 4.45 30.15 6.85
C ILE A 57 4.92 31.27 7.78
N LEU A 58 4.68 31.14 9.10
CA LEU A 58 5.11 32.14 10.08
C LEU A 58 6.64 32.24 10.18
N VAL A 59 7.36 31.11 10.10
CA VAL A 59 8.83 31.09 10.10
C VAL A 59 9.38 31.77 8.85
N ALA A 60 8.89 31.38 7.67
CA ALA A 60 9.32 31.97 6.40
C ALA A 60 9.04 33.48 6.34
N LEU A 61 7.86 33.92 6.82
CA LEU A 61 7.55 35.34 6.93
C LEU A 61 8.49 36.07 7.89
N ALA A 62 8.89 35.44 9.01
CA ALA A 62 9.83 36.03 9.94
C ALA A 62 11.19 36.32 9.26
N ASP A 63 11.67 35.38 8.44
CA ASP A 63 12.91 35.54 7.69
C ASP A 63 12.80 36.64 6.63
N LEU A 64 11.67 36.74 5.93
CA LEU A 64 11.41 37.83 4.97
C LEU A 64 11.36 39.20 5.66
N TRP A 65 10.73 39.30 6.83
CA TRP A 65 10.71 40.54 7.63
C TRP A 65 12.10 40.92 8.11
N PHE A 66 12.93 39.93 8.47
CA PHE A 66 14.30 40.16 8.88
C PHE A 66 15.17 40.67 7.71
N ALA A 67 15.01 40.07 6.53
CA ALA A 67 15.70 40.45 5.31
C ALA A 67 15.21 41.77 4.68
N GLY A 68 13.99 42.22 5.02
CA GLY A 68 13.40 43.45 4.49
C GLY A 68 12.80 43.29 3.09
N ASN A 69 12.51 42.05 2.67
CA ASN A 69 12.03 41.70 1.33
C ASN A 69 10.63 41.06 1.35
N VAL A 70 9.78 41.44 2.28
CA VAL A 70 8.40 40.92 2.39
C VAL A 70 7.58 41.37 1.18
N PRO A 71 7.00 40.44 0.40
CA PRO A 71 6.10 40.78 -0.70
C PRO A 71 4.90 41.62 -0.22
N GLY A 72 4.48 42.60 -1.01
CA GLY A 72 3.35 43.49 -0.66
C GLY A 72 2.05 42.74 -0.34
N CYS A 73 1.83 41.58 -0.98
CA CYS A 73 0.70 40.70 -0.72
C CYS A 73 0.71 40.04 0.67
N LEU A 74 1.86 39.95 1.34
CA LEU A 74 2.01 39.26 2.62
C LEU A 74 2.16 40.20 3.82
N VAL A 75 2.25 41.52 3.60
CA VAL A 75 2.48 42.53 4.66
C VAL A 75 1.41 42.52 5.77
N LYS A 76 0.20 42.06 5.45
CA LYS A 76 -0.93 41.95 6.38
C LYS A 76 -0.97 40.64 7.16
N VAL A 77 -0.19 39.63 6.79
CA VAL A 77 -0.15 38.32 7.46
C VAL A 77 0.67 38.47 8.75
N ARG A 78 -0.01 38.50 9.90
CA ARG A 78 0.62 38.85 11.19
C ARG A 78 0.19 37.96 12.34
N THR A 79 -0.83 37.15 12.14
CA THR A 79 -1.44 36.32 13.18
C THR A 79 -1.46 34.86 12.78
N LYS A 80 -1.68 33.99 13.77
CA LYS A 80 -1.96 32.57 13.53
C LYS A 80 -3.12 32.34 12.57
N LYS A 81 -4.17 33.15 12.70
CA LYS A 81 -5.37 33.05 11.86
C LYS A 81 -5.03 33.33 10.40
N ASP A 82 -4.21 34.34 10.13
CA ASP A 82 -3.81 34.71 8.78
C ASP A 82 -2.98 33.59 8.13
N ALA A 83 -1.98 33.07 8.84
CA ALA A 83 -1.14 31.97 8.36
C ALA A 83 -1.95 30.68 8.14
N HIS A 84 -2.89 30.38 9.03
CA HIS A 84 -3.79 29.23 8.88
C HIS A 84 -4.70 29.37 7.66
N GLN A 85 -5.24 30.57 7.41
CA GLN A 85 -6.06 30.83 6.23
C GLN A 85 -5.28 30.64 4.93
N LEU A 86 -4.00 31.04 4.90
CA LEU A 86 -3.14 30.83 3.74
C LEU A 86 -2.92 29.34 3.46
N ALA A 87 -2.60 28.55 4.49
CA ALA A 87 -2.46 27.09 4.36
C ALA A 87 -3.77 26.43 3.87
N GLU A 88 -4.91 26.82 4.45
CA GLU A 88 -6.23 26.31 4.07
C GLU A 88 -6.58 26.63 2.60
N ASN A 89 -6.22 27.83 2.14
CA ASN A 89 -6.46 28.26 0.77
C ASN A 89 -5.71 27.40 -0.26
N VAL A 90 -4.44 27.07 -0.01
CA VAL A 90 -3.67 26.16 -0.88
C VAL A 90 -4.37 24.80 -0.95
N ARG A 91 -4.68 24.21 0.20
CA ARG A 91 -5.33 22.89 0.28
C ARG A 91 -6.70 22.84 -0.41
N THR A 92 -7.48 23.92 -0.28
CA THR A 92 -8.83 24.01 -0.88
C THR A 92 -8.75 24.13 -2.40
N ARG A 93 -7.82 24.94 -2.91
CA ARG A 93 -7.64 25.15 -4.35
C ARG A 93 -7.07 23.91 -5.05
N GLU A 94 -6.15 23.18 -4.41
CA GLU A 94 -5.65 21.90 -4.94
C GLU A 94 -6.75 20.84 -5.01
N LYS A 95 -7.64 20.79 -4.02
CA LYS A 95 -8.72 19.79 -3.96
C LYS A 95 -9.87 20.05 -4.93
N TRP A 96 -10.27 21.32 -5.10
CA TRP A 96 -11.50 21.67 -5.82
C TRP A 96 -11.26 22.50 -7.09
N GLY A 97 -10.00 22.84 -7.40
CA GLY A 97 -9.63 23.75 -8.47
C GLY A 97 -10.17 25.17 -8.27
N ASP A 98 -10.12 25.99 -9.33
CA ASP A 98 -10.60 27.38 -9.31
C ASP A 98 -12.14 27.52 -9.23
N LYS A 99 -12.88 26.41 -9.20
CA LYS A 99 -14.36 26.38 -9.25
C LYS A 99 -15.05 26.71 -7.93
N TYR A 100 -14.34 26.61 -6.80
CA TYR A 100 -14.91 26.98 -5.50
C TYR A 100 -14.46 28.38 -5.14
N PRO A 101 -15.35 29.28 -4.68
CA PRO A 101 -14.95 30.61 -4.28
C PRO A 101 -13.94 30.43 -3.17
N SER A 102 -12.71 30.87 -3.45
CA SER A 102 -11.67 31.04 -2.47
C SER A 102 -12.26 31.70 -1.22
N SER A 103 -11.62 31.55 -0.07
CA SER A 103 -11.91 32.40 1.10
C SER A 103 -11.66 33.90 0.81
N TYR A 104 -11.49 34.30 -0.47
CA TYR A 104 -11.39 35.66 -0.93
C TYR A 104 -12.57 36.45 -0.38
N ASN A 105 -12.22 37.39 0.47
CA ASN A 105 -13.08 38.48 0.83
C ASN A 105 -12.26 39.75 0.67
N GLU A 106 -12.90 40.79 0.16
CA GLU A 106 -12.29 42.10 -0.08
C GLU A 106 -11.86 42.81 1.21
N ARG A 107 -12.28 42.30 2.39
CA ARG A 107 -11.78 42.78 3.70
C ARG A 107 -10.33 42.35 3.96
N THR A 108 -9.92 41.20 3.44
CA THR A 108 -8.60 40.61 3.70
C THR A 108 -7.64 40.92 2.54
N TRP A 109 -8.13 40.80 1.31
CA TRP A 109 -7.35 40.96 0.08
C TRP A 109 -7.80 42.20 -0.68
N GLN A 110 -6.86 43.03 -1.12
CA GLN A 110 -7.16 44.27 -1.85
C GLN A 110 -7.53 44.01 -3.31
N SER A 111 -7.09 42.88 -3.87
CA SER A 111 -7.43 42.46 -5.23
C SER A 111 -7.28 40.94 -5.38
N TRP A 112 -7.89 40.40 -6.43
CA TRP A 112 -7.72 39.01 -6.85
C TRP A 112 -6.26 38.68 -7.19
N GLU A 113 -5.54 39.63 -7.77
CA GLU A 113 -4.12 39.50 -8.09
C GLU A 113 -3.27 39.33 -6.82
N GLN A 114 -3.53 40.16 -5.79
CA GLN A 114 -2.83 40.06 -4.51
C GLN A 114 -3.08 38.70 -3.83
N TYR A 115 -4.32 38.20 -3.92
CA TYR A 115 -4.69 36.88 -3.42
C TYR A 115 -3.93 35.77 -4.15
N ASN A 116 -3.87 35.79 -5.49
CA ASN A 116 -3.15 34.79 -6.27
C ASN A 116 -1.65 34.81 -5.98
N GLN A 117 -1.04 35.99 -5.88
CA GLN A 117 0.38 36.10 -5.53
C GLN A 117 0.69 35.50 -4.14
N ALA A 118 -0.18 35.73 -3.16
CA ALA A 118 -0.02 35.14 -1.83
C ALA A 118 -0.27 33.62 -1.83
N HIS A 119 -1.25 33.16 -2.60
CA HIS A 119 -1.51 31.73 -2.82
C HIS A 119 -0.30 31.04 -3.45
N ASP A 120 0.24 31.57 -4.54
CA ASP A 120 1.34 30.97 -5.28
C ASP A 120 2.62 30.96 -4.45
N TRP A 121 2.92 32.05 -3.74
CA TRP A 121 4.01 32.07 -2.77
C TRP A 121 3.85 31.00 -1.68
N THR A 122 2.65 30.84 -1.14
CA THR A 122 2.37 29.85 -0.10
C THR A 122 2.51 28.43 -0.66
N LYS A 123 1.99 28.21 -1.87
CA LYS A 123 2.10 26.92 -2.56
C LYS A 123 3.56 26.57 -2.82
N ASP A 124 4.36 27.50 -3.34
CA ASP A 124 5.79 27.26 -3.60
C ASP A 124 6.57 26.98 -2.31
N LEU A 125 6.26 27.68 -1.22
CA LEU A 125 6.83 27.41 0.09
C LEU A 125 6.48 26.00 0.59
N LEU A 126 5.23 25.58 0.43
CA LEU A 126 4.71 24.31 0.94
C LEU A 126 5.00 23.12 0.01
N ASN A 127 5.22 23.34 -1.30
CA ASN A 127 5.57 22.29 -2.26
C ASN A 127 6.91 21.60 -1.92
N GLY A 128 7.80 22.25 -1.15
CA GLY A 128 9.01 21.64 -0.61
C GLY A 128 8.78 20.73 0.60
N VAL A 129 7.53 20.60 1.05
CA VAL A 129 7.11 19.80 2.20
C VAL A 129 6.17 18.73 1.68
N ASP A 130 6.70 17.54 1.47
CA ASP A 130 5.95 16.40 0.99
C ASP A 130 4.84 16.01 2.00
N THR A 131 3.65 16.60 1.80
CA THR A 131 2.40 16.17 2.45
C THR A 131 1.68 15.11 1.61
N GLY A 132 2.15 14.86 0.37
CA GLY A 132 1.53 13.98 -0.60
C GLY A 132 1.53 12.52 -0.16
N ASP A 133 2.60 12.07 0.50
CA ASP A 133 2.64 10.73 1.08
C ASP A 133 1.72 10.58 2.29
N ARG A 134 1.58 11.60 3.15
CA ARG A 134 0.80 11.47 4.39
C ARG A 134 -0.71 11.42 4.17
N ASP A 135 -1.24 12.29 3.33
CA ASP A 135 -2.69 12.30 3.04
C ASP A 135 -3.10 11.03 2.30
N LYS A 136 -2.26 10.56 1.37
CA LYS A 136 -2.43 9.29 0.66
C LYS A 136 -2.40 8.09 1.61
N LEU A 137 -1.41 8.01 2.50
CA LEU A 137 -1.31 6.96 3.51
C LEU A 137 -2.51 6.94 4.47
N ARG A 138 -3.03 8.11 4.87
CA ARG A 138 -4.26 8.18 5.68
C ARG A 138 -5.49 7.74 4.91
N GLN A 139 -5.59 8.12 3.63
CA GLN A 139 -6.68 7.66 2.79
C GLN A 139 -6.67 6.14 2.67
N ILE A 140 -5.49 5.53 2.47
CA ILE A 140 -5.30 4.08 2.46
C ILE A 140 -5.76 3.50 3.81
N ALA A 141 -5.21 3.97 4.93
CA ALA A 141 -5.54 3.45 6.27
C ALA A 141 -7.04 3.55 6.58
N ARG A 142 -7.69 4.64 6.18
CA ARG A 142 -9.13 4.82 6.34
C ARG A 142 -9.92 3.82 5.48
N LEU A 143 -9.56 3.66 4.21
CA LEU A 143 -10.24 2.71 3.32
C LEU A 143 -10.05 1.27 3.79
N GLU A 144 -8.87 0.90 4.26
CA GLU A 144 -8.61 -0.41 4.87
C GLU A 144 -9.45 -0.63 6.12
N GLN A 145 -9.54 0.38 6.97
CA GLN A 145 -10.39 0.31 8.15
C GLN A 145 -11.87 0.15 7.77
N ASP A 146 -12.37 0.99 6.86
CA ASP A 146 -13.74 0.91 6.37
C ASP A 146 -14.01 -0.46 5.72
N ALA A 147 -13.04 -1.03 4.98
CA ALA A 147 -13.12 -2.36 4.40
C ALA A 147 -13.17 -3.48 5.45
N ARG A 148 -12.38 -3.38 6.54
CA ARG A 148 -12.43 -4.33 7.67
C ARG A 148 -13.79 -4.35 8.37
N PHE A 149 -14.47 -3.19 8.47
CA PHE A 149 -15.81 -3.11 9.07
C PHE A 149 -16.94 -3.35 8.07
N SER A 150 -16.65 -3.24 6.78
CA SER A 150 -17.59 -3.58 5.71
C SER A 150 -17.61 -5.08 5.54
N LYS A 151 -18.79 -5.70 5.60
CA LYS A 151 -18.95 -7.14 5.33
C LYS A 151 -18.81 -7.44 3.84
N ILE A 152 -17.61 -7.24 3.28
CA ILE A 152 -17.32 -7.55 1.89
C ILE A 152 -17.34 -9.09 1.74
N PRO A 153 -18.23 -9.67 0.92
CA PRO A 153 -18.35 -11.11 0.80
C PRO A 153 -17.03 -11.77 0.39
N GLY A 154 -16.61 -12.81 1.12
CA GLY A 154 -15.40 -13.56 0.84
C GLY A 154 -14.08 -12.85 1.14
N TYR A 155 -14.09 -11.63 1.69
CA TYR A 155 -12.88 -10.88 2.03
C TYR A 155 -12.48 -11.07 3.49
N PHE A 156 -11.27 -11.59 3.71
CA PHE A 156 -10.61 -11.68 5.01
C PHE A 156 -9.14 -11.33 4.82
N SER A 157 -8.71 -10.22 5.41
CA SER A 157 -7.30 -9.81 5.36
C SER A 157 -6.42 -10.89 5.97
N THR A 158 -5.31 -11.23 5.33
CA THR A 158 -4.31 -12.14 5.92
C THR A 158 -3.53 -11.41 7.01
N PRO A 159 -3.51 -11.89 8.26
CA PRO A 159 -2.71 -11.27 9.31
C PRO A 159 -1.22 -11.47 9.08
N GLU A 160 -0.41 -10.53 9.57
CA GLU A 160 1.04 -10.51 9.38
C GLU A 160 1.72 -11.83 9.80
N PRO A 161 1.40 -12.47 10.95
CA PRO A 161 2.03 -13.75 11.30
C PRO A 161 1.75 -14.87 10.29
N ALA A 162 0.52 -14.92 9.75
CA ALA A 162 0.15 -15.91 8.75
C ALA A 162 0.80 -15.59 7.39
N ALA A 163 0.96 -14.31 7.05
CA ALA A 163 1.67 -13.88 5.86
C ALA A 163 3.14 -14.33 5.89
N ILE A 164 3.85 -14.04 6.99
CA ILE A 164 5.26 -14.43 7.15
C ILE A 164 5.42 -15.94 7.04
N GLU A 165 4.60 -16.71 7.77
CA GLU A 165 4.64 -18.18 7.75
C GLU A 165 4.52 -18.77 6.34
N ILE A 166 3.60 -18.26 5.51
CA ILE A 166 3.43 -18.80 4.16
C ILE A 166 4.50 -18.30 3.19
N LEU A 167 5.04 -17.10 3.40
CA LEU A 167 6.09 -16.52 2.56
C LEU A 167 7.44 -17.22 2.78
N ASP A 168 7.69 -17.81 3.95
CA ASP A 168 8.92 -18.58 4.24
C ASP A 168 9.12 -19.80 3.33
N HIS A 169 8.12 -20.21 2.55
CA HIS A 169 8.21 -21.26 1.53
C HIS A 169 8.65 -20.76 0.14
N LEU A 170 8.89 -19.46 0.01
CA LEU A 170 9.33 -18.83 -1.22
C LEU A 170 10.81 -18.47 -1.14
N ASP A 171 11.50 -18.64 -2.26
CA ASP A 171 12.86 -18.16 -2.47
C ASP A 171 12.82 -17.33 -3.75
N LEU A 172 12.79 -16.01 -3.58
CA LEU A 172 12.58 -15.05 -4.66
C LEU A 172 13.78 -14.12 -4.82
N GLU A 173 14.06 -13.76 -6.06
CA GLU A 173 15.09 -12.82 -6.45
C GLU A 173 14.49 -11.53 -7.05
N ALA A 174 15.30 -10.47 -7.12
CA ALA A 174 14.87 -9.23 -7.75
C ALA A 174 14.54 -9.48 -9.24
N GLY A 175 13.37 -9.01 -9.68
CA GLY A 175 12.86 -9.23 -11.03
C GLY A 175 11.89 -10.41 -11.17
N ASP A 176 11.79 -11.29 -10.17
CA ASP A 176 10.80 -12.37 -10.17
C ASP A 176 9.39 -11.79 -10.20
N ARG A 177 8.49 -12.49 -10.91
CA ARG A 177 7.08 -12.11 -11.01
C ARG A 177 6.26 -12.88 -9.99
N VAL A 178 5.58 -12.13 -9.12
CA VAL A 178 4.68 -12.68 -8.10
C VAL A 178 3.25 -12.25 -8.39
N LEU A 179 2.30 -13.18 -8.26
CA LEU A 179 0.88 -12.90 -8.37
C LEU A 179 0.18 -13.05 -7.02
N GLU A 180 -0.58 -12.04 -6.62
CA GLU A 180 -1.64 -12.15 -5.62
C GLU A 180 -3.02 -12.07 -6.31
N PRO A 181 -3.66 -13.22 -6.62
CA PRO A 181 -4.84 -13.33 -7.48
C PRO A 181 -6.17 -12.97 -6.80
N SER A 182 -6.14 -12.68 -5.51
CA SER A 182 -7.31 -12.32 -4.69
C SER A 182 -6.85 -11.35 -3.59
N ALA A 183 -6.32 -10.21 -4.03
CA ALA A 183 -5.41 -9.41 -3.21
C ALA A 183 -6.06 -8.70 -2.02
N GLY A 184 -7.38 -8.53 -2.04
CA GLY A 184 -8.07 -7.78 -1.00
C GLY A 184 -7.49 -6.37 -0.86
N SER A 185 -7.13 -5.96 0.37
CA SER A 185 -6.44 -4.68 0.57
C SER A 185 -4.93 -4.72 0.28
N GLY A 186 -4.38 -5.84 -0.16
CA GLY A 186 -2.98 -6.03 -0.52
C GLY A 186 -2.07 -6.45 0.63
N ALA A 187 -2.59 -7.10 1.67
CA ALA A 187 -1.80 -7.45 2.86
C ALA A 187 -0.67 -8.45 2.55
N LEU A 188 -0.91 -9.45 1.68
CA LEU A 188 0.15 -10.39 1.29
C LEU A 188 1.10 -9.77 0.27
N ALA A 189 0.61 -8.96 -0.67
CA ALA A 189 1.46 -8.20 -1.58
C ALA A 189 2.41 -7.26 -0.82
N ASP A 190 1.91 -6.56 0.21
CA ASP A 190 2.72 -5.68 1.05
C ASP A 190 3.81 -6.48 1.77
N ALA A 191 3.46 -7.61 2.39
CA ALA A 191 4.40 -8.49 3.07
C ALA A 191 5.45 -9.06 2.09
N THR A 192 5.03 -9.42 0.87
CA THR A 192 5.92 -9.90 -0.20
C THR A 192 6.95 -8.83 -0.56
N LEU A 193 6.53 -7.59 -0.83
CA LEU A 193 7.45 -6.49 -1.16
C LEU A 193 8.33 -6.09 0.03
N GLN A 194 7.85 -6.25 1.26
CA GLN A 194 8.66 -5.99 2.45
C GLN A 194 9.82 -7.01 2.58
N GLN A 195 9.57 -8.28 2.26
CA GLN A 195 10.59 -9.33 2.31
C GLN A 195 11.49 -9.33 1.07
N TRP A 196 10.94 -9.03 -0.11
CA TRP A 196 11.69 -8.92 -1.37
C TRP A 196 11.37 -7.63 -2.15
N PRO A 197 12.00 -6.49 -1.83
CA PRO A 197 11.69 -5.20 -2.47
C PRO A 197 11.92 -5.11 -3.98
N GLY A 198 12.62 -6.10 -4.57
CA GLY A 198 12.98 -6.13 -5.98
C GLY A 198 12.05 -6.94 -6.88
N VAL A 199 11.04 -7.64 -6.33
CA VAL A 199 10.11 -8.45 -7.13
C VAL A 199 9.04 -7.59 -7.80
N LEU A 200 8.40 -8.13 -8.82
CA LEU A 200 7.28 -7.52 -9.53
C LEU A 200 5.97 -8.17 -9.08
N VAL A 201 5.18 -7.44 -8.28
CA VAL A 201 3.91 -7.96 -7.77
C VAL A 201 2.74 -7.47 -8.62
N ASP A 202 2.07 -8.42 -9.26
CA ASP A 202 0.78 -8.21 -9.93
C ASP A 202 -0.35 -8.61 -8.97
N VAL A 203 -1.46 -7.86 -9.00
CA VAL A 203 -2.63 -8.13 -8.15
C VAL A 203 -3.92 -8.24 -8.97
N VAL A 204 -4.82 -9.11 -8.51
CA VAL A 204 -6.19 -9.23 -9.02
C VAL A 204 -7.18 -9.13 -7.85
N GLU A 205 -8.24 -8.34 -8.01
CA GLU A 205 -9.26 -8.14 -6.98
C GLU A 205 -10.60 -7.75 -7.61
N ARG A 206 -11.69 -8.39 -7.20
CA ARG A 206 -13.05 -8.16 -7.74
C ARG A 206 -13.75 -6.95 -7.11
N SER A 207 -13.47 -6.66 -5.84
CA SER A 207 -14.13 -5.59 -5.10
C SER A 207 -13.59 -4.22 -5.50
N ALA A 208 -14.43 -3.38 -6.12
CA ALA A 208 -14.05 -2.02 -6.52
C ALA A 208 -13.49 -1.18 -5.34
N THR A 209 -14.01 -1.38 -4.13
CA THR A 209 -13.51 -0.73 -2.92
C THR A 209 -12.07 -1.14 -2.60
N LEU A 210 -11.76 -2.44 -2.72
CA LEU A 210 -10.44 -2.98 -2.43
C LEU A 210 -9.45 -2.64 -3.56
N GLN A 211 -9.90 -2.66 -4.82
CA GLN A 211 -9.12 -2.15 -5.95
C GLN A 211 -8.68 -0.70 -5.75
N GLN A 212 -9.53 0.16 -5.17
CA GLN A 212 -9.15 1.54 -4.88
C GLN A 212 -7.96 1.62 -3.90
N ILE A 213 -7.93 0.75 -2.89
CA ILE A 213 -6.82 0.66 -1.93
C ILE A 213 -5.54 0.24 -2.68
N LEU A 214 -5.62 -0.81 -3.50
CA LEU A 214 -4.48 -1.32 -4.27
C LEU A 214 -3.91 -0.26 -5.22
N LYS A 215 -4.77 0.49 -5.93
CA LYS A 215 -4.35 1.61 -6.80
C LYS A 215 -3.65 2.71 -6.02
N LEU A 216 -4.16 3.05 -4.84
CA LEU A 216 -3.50 4.03 -3.97
C LEU A 216 -2.14 3.49 -3.50
N LYS A 217 -2.03 2.21 -3.12
CA LYS A 217 -0.74 1.61 -2.77
C LYS A 217 0.25 1.53 -3.95
N GLY A 218 -0.24 1.68 -5.19
CA GLY A 218 0.60 1.73 -6.39
C GLY A 218 0.74 0.38 -7.08
N TYR A 219 -0.07 -0.62 -6.71
CA TYR A 219 -0.04 -1.93 -7.36
C TYR A 219 -0.56 -1.90 -8.80
N ALA A 220 -0.01 -2.78 -9.62
CA ALA A 220 -0.53 -3.07 -10.95
C ALA A 220 -1.74 -4.01 -10.85
N LEU A 221 -2.95 -3.47 -11.04
CA LEU A 221 -4.14 -4.30 -11.20
C LEU A 221 -4.20 -4.83 -12.63
N ILE A 222 -3.93 -6.11 -12.79
CA ILE A 222 -3.82 -6.74 -14.11
C ILE A 222 -5.15 -7.28 -14.64
N ASP A 223 -6.10 -7.58 -13.76
CA ASP A 223 -7.44 -8.03 -14.12
C ASP A 223 -8.45 -7.79 -12.97
N HIS A 224 -9.73 -7.96 -13.26
CA HIS A 224 -10.82 -7.91 -12.29
C HIS A 224 -11.10 -9.28 -11.65
N ASP A 225 -11.00 -10.36 -12.43
CA ASP A 225 -11.26 -11.72 -11.99
C ASP A 225 -10.09 -12.62 -12.37
N ILE A 226 -9.61 -13.43 -11.43
CA ILE A 226 -8.49 -14.32 -11.71
C ILE A 226 -8.79 -15.28 -12.85
N PHE A 227 -10.04 -15.73 -12.99
CA PHE A 227 -10.40 -16.68 -14.04
C PHE A 227 -10.37 -16.06 -15.45
N ASP A 228 -10.26 -14.74 -15.58
CA ASP A 228 -10.12 -14.05 -16.86
C ASP A 228 -8.66 -14.00 -17.34
N LEU A 229 -7.70 -14.13 -16.41
CA LEU A 229 -6.28 -14.24 -16.73
C LEU A 229 -5.96 -15.61 -17.33
N LYS A 230 -5.80 -15.69 -18.66
CA LYS A 230 -5.66 -16.98 -19.37
C LYS A 230 -4.23 -17.51 -19.43
N SER A 231 -3.25 -16.64 -19.27
CA SER A 231 -1.83 -16.97 -19.35
C SER A 231 -1.06 -16.13 -18.35
N GLY A 232 -0.10 -16.75 -17.69
CA GLY A 232 0.82 -16.10 -16.79
C GLY A 232 2.14 -16.84 -16.84
N ASP A 233 3.19 -16.13 -16.48
CA ASP A 233 4.53 -16.67 -16.28
C ASP A 233 5.00 -16.12 -14.94
N TYR A 234 4.45 -16.66 -13.86
CA TYR A 234 4.78 -16.26 -12.49
C TYR A 234 5.77 -17.22 -11.85
N ASP A 235 6.79 -16.66 -11.22
CA ASP A 235 7.79 -17.38 -10.43
C ASP A 235 7.18 -17.83 -9.09
N ALA A 236 6.31 -16.99 -8.52
CA ALA A 236 5.48 -17.38 -7.39
C ALA A 236 4.04 -16.87 -7.46
N ILE A 237 3.14 -17.61 -6.83
CA ILE A 237 1.76 -17.20 -6.58
C ILE A 237 1.49 -17.39 -5.10
N VAL A 238 1.14 -16.31 -4.40
CA VAL A 238 0.79 -16.33 -2.98
C VAL A 238 -0.63 -15.83 -2.81
N MET A 239 -1.47 -16.54 -2.06
CA MET A 239 -2.89 -16.16 -1.98
C MET A 239 -3.64 -16.60 -0.74
N ASN A 240 -4.68 -15.84 -0.42
CA ASN A 240 -5.76 -16.20 0.49
C ASN A 240 -7.11 -16.06 -0.24
N PRO A 241 -7.50 -17.07 -1.05
CA PRO A 241 -8.71 -17.01 -1.86
C PRO A 241 -9.98 -17.12 -1.00
N PRO A 242 -11.14 -16.72 -1.54
CA PRO A 242 -12.42 -16.92 -0.85
C PRO A 242 -12.70 -18.42 -0.61
N PHE A 243 -13.07 -18.79 0.61
CA PHE A 243 -13.31 -20.19 0.99
C PHE A 243 -14.70 -20.70 0.63
N GLU A 244 -15.67 -19.81 0.42
CA GLU A 244 -17.06 -20.19 0.23
C GLU A 244 -17.25 -21.04 -1.02
N ARG A 245 -18.05 -22.10 -0.90
CA ARG A 245 -18.43 -23.02 -2.00
C ARG A 245 -17.24 -23.70 -2.69
N GLY A 246 -16.10 -23.81 -1.98
CA GLY A 246 -14.88 -24.42 -2.49
C GLY A 246 -14.25 -23.62 -3.62
N GLN A 247 -14.39 -22.29 -3.59
CA GLN A 247 -13.73 -21.40 -4.55
C GLN A 247 -12.20 -21.47 -4.39
N ASP A 248 -11.69 -21.67 -3.19
CA ASP A 248 -10.28 -21.95 -2.90
C ASP A 248 -9.70 -23.06 -3.82
N ILE A 249 -10.40 -24.20 -3.96
CA ILE A 249 -10.02 -25.30 -4.87
C ILE A 249 -9.90 -24.84 -6.33
N GLU A 250 -10.86 -24.01 -6.78
CA GLU A 250 -10.91 -23.54 -8.17
C GLU A 250 -9.78 -22.54 -8.45
N HIS A 251 -9.52 -21.63 -7.50
CA HIS A 251 -8.42 -20.67 -7.58
C HIS A 251 -7.08 -21.39 -7.61
N VAL A 252 -6.83 -22.34 -6.70
CA VAL A 252 -5.57 -23.11 -6.69
C VAL A 252 -5.32 -23.80 -8.03
N ARG A 253 -6.34 -24.50 -8.56
CA ARG A 253 -6.18 -25.22 -9.83
C ARG A 253 -5.90 -24.28 -10.99
N HIS A 254 -6.57 -23.13 -11.04
CA HIS A 254 -6.36 -22.16 -12.09
C HIS A 254 -4.99 -21.48 -11.97
N CYS A 255 -4.62 -20.99 -10.78
CA CYS A 255 -3.32 -20.38 -10.51
C CYS A 255 -2.15 -21.33 -10.82
N TYR A 256 -2.28 -22.63 -10.55
CA TYR A 256 -1.26 -23.62 -10.94
C TYR A 256 -0.96 -23.61 -12.46
N THR A 257 -1.93 -23.24 -13.30
CA THR A 257 -1.72 -23.11 -14.75
C THR A 257 -0.94 -21.86 -15.14
N LEU A 258 -0.94 -20.82 -14.29
CA LEU A 258 -0.25 -19.54 -14.48
C LEU A 258 1.20 -19.55 -13.94
N LEU A 259 1.57 -20.57 -13.18
CA LEU A 259 2.95 -20.76 -12.70
C LEU A 259 3.89 -21.15 -13.83
N LYS A 260 5.09 -20.56 -13.83
CA LYS A 260 6.21 -21.08 -14.61
C LYS A 260 6.59 -22.49 -14.15
N PRO A 261 7.15 -23.34 -15.04
CA PRO A 261 7.91 -24.49 -14.59
C PRO A 261 9.01 -24.07 -13.61
N GLY A 262 9.13 -24.75 -12.48
CA GLY A 262 10.03 -24.38 -11.38
C GLY A 262 9.44 -23.41 -10.38
N GLY A 263 8.30 -22.77 -10.68
CA GLY A 263 7.66 -21.80 -9.78
C GLY A 263 6.92 -22.42 -8.60
N THR A 264 6.62 -21.60 -7.60
CA THR A 264 5.99 -22.03 -6.34
C THR A 264 4.63 -21.38 -6.11
N LEU A 265 3.60 -22.17 -5.79
CA LEU A 265 2.29 -21.68 -5.37
C LEU A 265 2.10 -21.97 -3.89
N VAL A 266 1.76 -20.93 -3.13
CA VAL A 266 1.38 -21.03 -1.73
C VAL A 266 -0.03 -20.46 -1.55
N SER A 267 -0.94 -21.25 -0.99
CA SER A 267 -2.34 -20.84 -0.83
C SER A 267 -2.85 -21.21 0.55
N ILE A 268 -3.43 -20.22 1.24
CA ILE A 268 -4.28 -20.48 2.41
C ILE A 268 -5.60 -21.09 1.92
N MET A 269 -6.15 -22.05 2.65
CA MET A 269 -7.37 -22.77 2.28
C MET A 269 -8.22 -23.08 3.51
N ALA A 270 -9.50 -23.38 3.27
CA ALA A 270 -10.37 -23.85 4.33
C ALA A 270 -9.96 -25.28 4.78
N PRO A 271 -9.90 -25.60 6.09
CA PRO A 271 -9.62 -26.96 6.55
C PRO A 271 -10.64 -27.98 6.04
N GLY A 272 -11.88 -27.52 5.83
CA GLY A 272 -12.95 -28.30 5.23
C GLY A 272 -12.55 -28.95 3.90
N THR A 273 -11.72 -28.29 3.09
CA THR A 273 -11.19 -28.83 1.83
C THR A 273 -10.40 -30.13 2.03
N PHE A 274 -9.88 -30.37 3.23
CA PHE A 274 -9.08 -31.57 3.55
C PHE A 274 -9.84 -32.61 4.37
N THR A 275 -10.90 -32.23 5.07
CA THR A 275 -11.67 -33.13 5.93
C THR A 275 -12.99 -33.58 5.32
N ASN A 276 -13.58 -32.79 4.42
CA ASN A 276 -14.91 -33.10 3.89
C ASN A 276 -14.86 -34.22 2.82
N GLY A 277 -15.92 -35.02 2.78
CA GLY A 277 -16.06 -36.20 1.92
C GLY A 277 -16.65 -35.92 0.53
N GLN A 278 -16.86 -34.65 0.16
CA GLN A 278 -17.45 -34.28 -1.13
C GLN A 278 -16.50 -34.60 -2.29
N ASN A 279 -17.05 -34.94 -3.45
CA ASN A 279 -16.26 -35.35 -4.62
C ASN A 279 -15.26 -34.28 -5.03
N LYS A 280 -15.67 -33.00 -5.07
CA LYS A 280 -14.78 -31.87 -5.40
C LYS A 280 -13.51 -31.84 -4.52
N ALA A 281 -13.67 -32.06 -3.22
CA ALA A 281 -12.56 -32.05 -2.27
C ALA A 281 -11.68 -33.31 -2.37
N LYS A 282 -12.29 -34.49 -2.59
CA LYS A 282 -11.55 -35.74 -2.85
C LYS A 282 -10.72 -35.65 -4.13
N ASP A 283 -11.31 -35.12 -5.19
CA ASP A 283 -10.65 -34.91 -6.48
C ASP A 283 -9.53 -33.88 -6.38
N PHE A 284 -9.72 -32.85 -5.57
CA PHE A 284 -8.69 -31.86 -5.27
C PHE A 284 -7.51 -32.49 -4.52
N ARG A 285 -7.74 -33.23 -3.43
CA ARG A 285 -6.68 -33.92 -2.69
C ARG A 285 -5.89 -34.89 -3.57
N SER A 286 -6.60 -35.70 -4.36
CA SER A 286 -5.97 -36.63 -5.30
C SER A 286 -5.15 -35.91 -6.37
N TRP A 287 -5.58 -34.71 -6.79
CA TRP A 287 -4.81 -33.86 -7.71
C TRP A 287 -3.59 -33.25 -7.02
N LEU A 288 -3.75 -32.75 -5.79
CA LEU A 288 -2.68 -32.16 -4.98
C LEU A 288 -1.54 -33.18 -4.79
N ASP A 289 -1.88 -34.42 -4.44
CA ASP A 289 -0.90 -35.51 -4.30
C ASP A 289 -0.14 -35.76 -5.60
N ARG A 290 -0.84 -35.75 -6.75
CA ARG A 290 -0.21 -35.97 -8.07
C ARG A 290 0.75 -34.87 -8.48
N VAL A 291 0.49 -33.63 -8.08
CA VAL A 291 1.38 -32.49 -8.36
C VAL A 291 2.45 -32.30 -7.28
N GLY A 292 2.52 -33.19 -6.29
CA GLY A 292 3.49 -33.13 -5.19
C GLY A 292 3.21 -32.01 -4.19
N GLY A 293 1.96 -31.55 -4.10
CA GLY A 293 1.58 -30.49 -3.16
C GLY A 293 1.58 -30.97 -1.71
N GLN A 294 2.02 -30.10 -0.81
CA GLN A 294 2.07 -30.35 0.63
C GLN A 294 1.04 -29.50 1.35
N LYS A 295 0.52 -30.01 2.48
CA LYS A 295 -0.46 -29.31 3.32
C LYS A 295 0.11 -29.13 4.73
N PHE A 296 0.01 -27.91 5.23
CA PHE A 296 0.43 -27.49 6.54
C PHE A 296 -0.74 -26.86 7.31
N ASP A 297 -0.66 -26.87 8.63
CA ASP A 297 -1.67 -26.25 9.49
C ASP A 297 -1.17 -24.86 9.94
N LEU A 298 -2.03 -23.84 9.87
CA LEU A 298 -1.72 -22.55 10.51
C LEU A 298 -2.02 -22.64 12.01
N PRO A 299 -1.26 -21.94 12.86
CA PRO A 299 -1.55 -21.86 14.30
C PRO A 299 -3.00 -21.46 14.56
N ASP A 300 -3.60 -22.05 15.60
CA ASP A 300 -4.96 -21.70 16.00
C ASP A 300 -5.06 -20.22 16.31
N GLY A 301 -6.09 -19.59 15.73
CA GLY A 301 -6.33 -18.17 15.92
C GLY A 301 -5.58 -17.21 15.00
N SER A 302 -4.86 -17.73 14.00
CA SER A 302 -4.14 -16.92 13.01
C SER A 302 -4.99 -15.86 12.28
N PHE A 303 -6.33 -16.00 12.31
CA PHE A 303 -7.28 -15.06 11.69
C PHE A 303 -8.22 -14.36 12.69
N MET A 304 -8.00 -14.48 14.00
CA MET A 304 -8.86 -13.82 15.00
C MET A 304 -8.86 -12.30 14.85
N GLU A 305 -7.70 -11.70 14.55
CA GLU A 305 -7.56 -10.26 14.31
C GLU A 305 -8.30 -9.78 13.04
N SER A 306 -8.48 -10.68 12.07
CA SER A 306 -9.26 -10.44 10.85
C SER A 306 -10.76 -10.75 11.01
N GLY A 307 -11.20 -11.09 12.22
CA GLY A 307 -12.61 -11.24 12.56
C GLY A 307 -13.17 -12.67 12.43
N THR A 308 -12.32 -13.69 12.24
CA THR A 308 -12.77 -15.10 12.21
C THR A 308 -11.88 -16.01 13.05
N GLY A 309 -12.47 -16.79 13.97
CA GLY A 309 -11.77 -17.85 14.70
C GLY A 309 -11.63 -19.16 13.93
N VAL A 310 -11.72 -19.11 12.59
CA VAL A 310 -11.70 -20.31 11.75
C VAL A 310 -10.25 -20.80 11.67
N SER A 311 -10.00 -22.00 12.19
CA SER A 311 -8.75 -22.73 11.91
C SER A 311 -8.54 -22.75 10.40
N SER A 312 -7.32 -22.52 9.94
CA SER A 312 -6.99 -22.42 8.52
C SER A 312 -5.77 -23.28 8.22
N VAL A 313 -5.66 -23.74 6.98
CA VAL A 313 -4.52 -24.52 6.51
C VAL A 313 -3.89 -23.78 5.34
N TYR A 314 -2.66 -24.12 5.00
CA TYR A 314 -2.08 -23.68 3.74
C TYR A 314 -1.46 -24.86 2.99
N ILE A 315 -1.34 -24.69 1.68
CA ILE A 315 -0.64 -25.62 0.82
C ILE A 315 0.55 -24.96 0.16
N VAL A 316 1.54 -25.79 -0.17
CA VAL A 316 2.70 -25.41 -0.97
C VAL A 316 2.80 -26.38 -2.14
N ILE A 317 2.93 -25.85 -3.35
CA ILE A 317 3.13 -26.64 -4.56
C ILE A 317 4.34 -26.09 -5.30
N HIS A 318 5.39 -26.89 -5.44
CA HIS A 318 6.51 -26.60 -6.32
C HIS A 318 6.25 -27.23 -7.68
N LYS A 319 6.07 -26.41 -8.72
CA LYS A 319 5.83 -26.91 -10.07
C LYS A 319 7.14 -27.43 -10.64
N PRO A 320 7.20 -28.66 -11.18
CA PRO A 320 8.43 -29.20 -11.73
C PRO A 320 9.02 -28.29 -12.81
N ALA A 321 10.34 -28.07 -12.77
CA ALA A 321 11.05 -27.41 -13.86
C ALA A 321 10.94 -28.26 -15.13
N ILE A 322 10.87 -27.61 -16.30
CA ILE A 322 11.05 -28.32 -17.56
C ILE A 322 12.50 -28.79 -17.58
N ARG A 323 12.70 -30.10 -17.44
CA ARG A 323 14.00 -30.68 -17.70
C ARG A 323 14.23 -30.62 -19.21
N PRO A 324 15.27 -29.94 -19.71
CA PRO A 324 15.60 -30.03 -21.13
C PRO A 324 15.81 -31.51 -21.48
N LEU A 325 15.29 -31.93 -22.62
CA LEU A 325 15.51 -33.29 -23.10
C LEU A 325 17.03 -33.53 -23.19
N PRO A 326 17.53 -34.73 -22.82
CA PRO A 326 18.94 -35.04 -22.99
C PRO A 326 19.32 -34.91 -24.48
N GLY A 327 19.99 -33.81 -24.82
CA GLY A 327 20.33 -33.44 -26.21
C GLY A 327 20.27 -31.94 -26.53
N GLU A 328 19.56 -31.14 -25.73
CA GLU A 328 19.36 -29.69 -25.98
C GLU A 328 20.28 -28.76 -25.16
N ILE A 329 21.44 -29.26 -24.72
CA ILE A 329 22.49 -28.39 -24.19
C ILE A 329 23.11 -27.68 -25.40
N ALA A 330 22.69 -26.44 -25.64
CA ALA A 330 23.43 -25.55 -26.53
C ALA A 330 24.88 -25.46 -26.01
N THR A 331 25.82 -26.02 -26.75
CA THR A 331 27.24 -25.77 -26.51
C THR A 331 27.47 -24.26 -26.52
N PRO A 332 28.14 -23.68 -25.50
CA PRO A 332 28.57 -22.29 -25.56
C PRO A 332 29.37 -22.11 -26.85
N ALA A 333 29.05 -21.06 -27.62
CA ALA A 333 29.77 -20.75 -28.85
C ALA A 333 31.28 -20.64 -28.56
N GLY A 334 32.06 -21.64 -28.99
CA GLY A 334 33.52 -21.56 -28.91
C GLY A 334 34.30 -22.85 -28.62
N LEU A 335 33.71 -23.98 -28.22
CA LEU A 335 34.48 -25.23 -28.10
C LEU A 335 34.29 -26.15 -29.31
N LYS A 336 35.37 -26.35 -30.08
CA LYS A 336 35.45 -27.40 -31.09
C LYS A 336 35.48 -28.76 -30.40
N ILE A 337 34.72 -29.71 -30.93
CA ILE A 337 34.62 -31.11 -30.47
C ILE A 337 35.97 -31.88 -30.55
N THR A 338 37.05 -31.25 -31.05
CA THR A 338 38.36 -31.89 -31.24
C THR A 338 39.26 -31.94 -30.02
N ASP A 339 38.89 -31.34 -28.88
CA ASP A 339 39.79 -31.19 -27.71
C ASP A 339 39.41 -32.03 -26.48
N LEU A 340 38.52 -33.03 -26.60
CA LEU A 340 38.27 -33.97 -25.51
C LEU A 340 39.24 -35.16 -25.59
N PRO A 341 40.04 -35.44 -24.54
CA PRO A 341 40.79 -36.68 -24.46
C PRO A 341 39.81 -37.85 -24.40
N ASN A 342 40.02 -38.87 -25.24
CA ASN A 342 39.31 -40.15 -25.20
C ASN A 342 39.45 -40.80 -23.82
N LEU A 343 38.51 -40.54 -22.92
CA LEU A 343 38.34 -41.23 -21.64
C LEU A 343 37.24 -42.27 -21.76
N TRP A 344 37.45 -43.24 -22.64
CA TRP A 344 36.79 -44.55 -22.60
C TRP A 344 37.80 -45.62 -23.03
N LYS A 345 38.69 -45.94 -22.09
CA LYS A 345 39.40 -47.21 -22.00
C LYS A 345 39.40 -47.62 -20.53
N GLU A 346 38.36 -48.34 -20.13
CA GLU A 346 38.39 -49.65 -19.47
C GLU A 346 36.95 -50.08 -19.12
#